data_AF-A0A7V9ISR7-F1
#
_entry.id   AF-A0A7V9ISR7-F1
#
_cell.length_a   1.000
_cell.length_b   1.000
_cell.length_c   1.000
_cell.angle_alpha   90.00
_cell.angle_beta   90.00
_cell.angle_gamma   90.00
#
_symmetry.space_group_name_H-M   'P 1'
#
loop_
_entity.id
_entity.type
_entity.pdbx_description
1 polymer ?
#
loop_
_entity_poly.entity_id
_entity_poly.type
_entity_poly.pdbx_seq_one_letter_code
_entity_poly.pdbx_strand_id
1 'polypeptide(L)'
;MKLGTLRRGRTTEELSGVVGVARLDRRTKNLTKRLNPGDVAVIDHVDLDRVSADALVSCGVSAVVNASPSISGRYPNLGPGILMQAGIPLLDSVGKEVFAGLREGTKVRVDGDTVYAGTNTIATGEKQTESSVAAAMTEAKAGLSTQLEAFAANTMEYMKRERA
;
A
#
# COMPACT_ATOMS: atom_id res chain seq x y z
N MET A 1 42.66 8.75 -41.39
CA MET A 1 42.69 8.36 -39.96
C MET A 1 41.37 8.74 -39.31
N LYS A 2 40.81 7.76 -38.57
CA LYS A 2 39.82 7.84 -37.48
C LYS A 2 38.39 8.35 -37.76
N LEU A 3 37.49 7.36 -37.80
CA LEU A 3 36.07 7.48 -37.47
C LEU A 3 35.89 8.13 -36.08
N GLY A 4 35.07 9.17 -36.01
CA GLY A 4 34.46 9.65 -34.76
C GLY A 4 33.04 9.11 -34.67
N THR A 5 32.85 8.07 -33.87
CA THR A 5 31.55 7.46 -33.58
C THR A 5 30.63 8.48 -32.90
N LEU A 6 29.55 8.86 -33.60
CA LEU A 6 28.43 9.57 -33.01
C LEU A 6 27.80 8.69 -31.93
N ARG A 7 28.13 9.00 -30.67
CA ARG A 7 27.53 8.40 -29.49
C ARG A 7 26.06 8.83 -29.46
N ARG A 8 25.19 7.96 -29.96
CA ARG A 8 23.73 8.09 -29.93
C ARG A 8 23.30 8.33 -28.46
N GLY A 9 23.03 9.59 -28.13
CA GLY A 9 22.38 9.98 -26.88
C GLY A 9 21.00 9.32 -26.86
N ARG A 10 20.90 8.22 -26.12
CA ARG A 10 19.63 7.59 -25.82
C ARG A 10 19.03 8.40 -24.68
N THR A 11 18.23 9.41 -25.00
CA THR A 11 17.28 9.99 -24.05
C THR A 11 16.29 8.87 -23.71
N THR A 12 16.57 8.14 -22.63
CA THR A 12 15.50 7.48 -21.89
C THR A 12 14.59 8.61 -21.46
N GLU A 13 13.42 8.74 -22.08
CA GLU A 13 12.31 9.48 -21.48
C GLU A 13 12.23 9.00 -20.03
N GLU A 14 12.41 9.91 -19.07
CA GLU A 14 12.26 9.58 -17.66
C GLU A 14 10.80 9.21 -17.46
N LEU A 15 10.50 7.91 -17.54
CA LEU A 15 9.17 7.38 -17.32
C LEU A 15 8.67 7.87 -15.97
N SER A 16 7.48 8.45 -15.94
CA SER A 16 6.83 8.98 -14.74
C SER A 16 6.71 7.94 -13.64
N GLY A 17 6.61 8.41 -12.39
CA GLY A 17 6.37 7.58 -11.23
C GLY A 17 7.60 7.41 -10.32
N VAL A 18 7.38 6.70 -9.21
CA VAL A 18 8.39 6.47 -8.18
C VAL A 18 9.09 5.14 -8.43
N VAL A 19 10.42 5.14 -8.36
CA VAL A 19 11.24 3.96 -8.59
C VAL A 19 11.94 3.56 -7.30
N GLY A 20 11.93 2.26 -7.00
CA GLY A 20 12.67 1.71 -5.86
C GLY A 20 12.83 0.20 -5.93
N VAL A 21 13.55 -0.37 -4.96
CA VAL A 21 13.70 -1.81 -4.85
C VAL A 21 12.51 -2.37 -4.08
N ALA A 22 11.81 -3.33 -4.66
CA ALA A 22 10.66 -3.96 -4.02
C ALA A 22 11.12 -4.84 -2.85
N ARG A 23 10.56 -4.58 -1.67
CA ARG A 23 10.65 -5.45 -0.49
C ARG A 23 9.26 -5.92 -0.13
N LEU A 24 9.08 -7.22 0.05
CA LEU A 24 7.77 -7.83 0.18
C LEU A 24 7.65 -8.59 1.49
N ASP A 25 6.59 -8.36 2.25
CA ASP A 25 6.19 -9.25 3.34
C ASP A 25 4.68 -9.11 3.57
N ARG A 26 4.02 -10.21 3.90
CA ARG A 26 2.60 -10.18 4.28
C ARG A 26 2.38 -9.58 5.66
N ARG A 27 3.43 -9.48 6.49
CA ARG A 27 3.39 -8.82 7.79
C ARG A 27 4.28 -7.59 7.78
N THR A 28 3.69 -6.40 7.81
CA THR A 28 4.41 -5.10 7.81
C THR A 28 5.45 -5.01 8.92
N LYS A 29 5.19 -5.58 10.11
CA LYS A 29 6.16 -5.62 11.22
C LYS A 29 7.44 -6.40 10.92
N ASN A 30 7.38 -7.38 10.01
CA ASN A 30 8.55 -8.14 9.60
C ASN A 30 9.29 -7.38 8.50
N LEU A 31 8.55 -6.77 7.57
CA LEU A 31 9.09 -5.97 6.48
C LEU A 31 9.95 -4.80 6.98
N THR A 32 9.45 -4.07 7.96
CA THR A 32 10.11 -2.86 8.52
C THR A 32 11.50 -3.11 9.12
N LYS A 33 11.83 -4.36 9.48
CA LYS A 33 13.17 -4.73 9.99
C LYS A 33 14.26 -4.78 8.92
N ARG A 34 13.86 -4.73 7.64
CA ARG A 34 14.70 -5.07 6.48
C ARG A 34 14.49 -4.13 5.29
N LEU A 35 13.67 -3.09 5.47
CA LEU A 35 13.52 -1.98 4.54
C LEU A 35 14.73 -1.05 4.60
N ASN A 36 15.09 -0.50 3.45
CA ASN A 36 16.07 0.57 3.32
C ASN A 36 15.39 1.84 2.79
N PRO A 37 15.95 3.04 3.07
CA PRO A 37 15.47 4.27 2.46
C PRO A 37 15.42 4.16 0.92
N GLY A 38 14.30 4.58 0.34
CA GLY A 38 14.02 4.50 -1.10
C GLY A 38 13.42 3.17 -1.57
N ASP A 39 13.33 2.13 -0.73
CA ASP A 39 12.66 0.88 -1.09
C ASP A 39 11.15 1.12 -1.35
N VAL A 40 10.56 0.31 -2.24
CA VAL A 40 9.10 0.22 -2.42
C VAL A 40 8.60 -0.91 -1.53
N ALA A 41 7.78 -0.57 -0.55
CA ALA A 41 7.22 -1.55 0.39
C ALA A 41 5.97 -2.21 -0.21
N VAL A 42 6.01 -3.53 -0.37
CA VAL A 42 4.84 -4.33 -0.76
C VAL A 42 4.31 -5.08 0.45
N ILE A 43 3.08 -4.78 0.85
CA ILE A 43 2.45 -5.26 2.08
C ILE A 43 1.10 -5.93 1.82
N ASP A 44 0.61 -6.70 2.79
CA ASP A 44 -0.77 -7.21 2.85
C ASP A 44 -1.35 -6.78 4.20
N HIS A 45 -1.82 -5.53 4.28
CA HIS A 45 -2.26 -4.92 5.53
C HIS A 45 -3.64 -4.27 5.37
N VAL A 46 -4.67 -4.95 5.87
CA VAL A 46 -6.03 -4.41 5.97
C VAL A 46 -6.09 -3.42 7.13
N ASP A 47 -6.74 -2.27 6.94
CA ASP A 47 -6.87 -1.22 7.96
C ASP A 47 -5.53 -0.73 8.49
N LEU A 48 -4.69 -0.19 7.61
CA LEU A 48 -3.35 0.28 7.95
C LEU A 48 -3.39 1.24 9.14
N ASP A 49 -2.79 0.84 10.25
CA ASP A 49 -2.80 1.60 11.49
C ASP A 49 -1.67 2.65 11.55
N ARG A 50 -1.74 3.49 12.59
CA ARG A 50 -0.73 4.53 12.85
C ARG A 50 0.67 3.94 13.04
N VAL A 51 0.79 2.89 13.84
CA VAL A 51 2.08 2.29 14.20
C VAL A 51 2.79 1.75 12.96
N SER A 52 2.05 1.08 12.09
CA SER A 52 2.57 0.50 10.85
C SER A 52 2.94 1.59 9.85
N ALA A 53 2.13 2.63 9.71
CA ALA A 53 2.44 3.76 8.85
C ALA A 53 3.68 4.54 9.34
N ASP A 54 3.74 4.88 10.62
CA ASP A 54 4.89 5.56 11.23
C ASP A 54 6.19 4.74 11.03
N ALA A 55 6.12 3.41 11.13
CA ALA A 55 7.26 2.53 10.88
C ALA A 55 7.71 2.57 9.40
N LEU A 56 6.77 2.56 8.44
CA LEU A 56 7.08 2.67 7.02
C LEU A 56 7.70 4.04 6.68
N VAL A 57 7.14 5.12 7.24
CA VAL A 57 7.69 6.48 7.11
C VAL A 57 9.10 6.56 7.68
N SER A 58 9.32 5.98 8.86
CA SER A 58 10.64 5.98 9.53
C SER A 58 11.69 5.21 8.73
N CYS A 59 11.29 4.17 7.99
CA CYS A 59 12.18 3.47 7.07
C CYS A 59 12.52 4.28 5.80
N GLY A 60 11.83 5.38 5.53
CA GLY A 60 12.06 6.25 4.37
C GLY A 60 11.68 5.58 3.04
N VAL A 61 10.61 4.79 3.02
CA VAL A 61 10.15 4.13 1.79
C VAL A 61 9.71 5.14 0.75
N SER A 62 9.95 4.82 -0.53
CA SER A 62 9.60 5.71 -1.63
C SER A 62 8.12 5.60 -2.04
N ALA A 63 7.53 4.42 -1.89
CA ALA A 63 6.11 4.16 -2.11
C ALA A 63 5.65 2.91 -1.32
N VAL A 64 4.35 2.81 -1.10
CA VAL A 64 3.69 1.64 -0.50
C VAL A 64 2.70 1.04 -1.50
N VAL A 65 2.84 -0.25 -1.74
CA VAL A 65 1.92 -1.07 -2.54
C VAL A 65 1.27 -2.08 -1.61
N ASN A 66 -0.04 -1.98 -1.42
CA ASN A 66 -0.79 -2.82 -0.51
C ASN A 66 -1.71 -3.75 -1.30
N ALA A 67 -1.55 -5.06 -1.07
CA ALA A 67 -2.40 -6.08 -1.66
C ALA A 67 -3.85 -6.02 -1.15
N SER A 68 -4.03 -5.45 0.04
CA SER A 68 -5.32 -5.28 0.71
C SER A 68 -5.76 -3.82 0.70
N PRO A 69 -7.03 -3.51 0.97
CA PRO A 69 -7.47 -2.13 1.18
C PRO A 69 -6.89 -1.59 2.48
N SER A 70 -6.23 -0.43 2.42
CA SER A 70 -5.73 0.23 3.63
C SER A 70 -6.85 0.78 4.51
N ILE A 71 -8.07 0.98 3.97
CA ILE A 71 -9.29 1.35 4.69
C ILE A 71 -10.39 0.38 4.29
N SER A 72 -10.78 -0.54 5.17
CA SER A 72 -11.77 -1.58 4.83
C SER A 72 -13.23 -1.10 4.87
N GLY A 73 -13.49 0.14 5.32
CA GLY A 73 -14.83 0.64 5.58
C GLY A 73 -15.45 0.17 6.90
N ARG A 74 -14.72 -0.64 7.70
CA ARG A 74 -15.23 -1.12 9.00
C ARG A 74 -15.14 -0.08 10.11
N TYR A 75 -14.02 0.66 10.15
CA TYR A 75 -13.76 1.70 11.12
C TYR A 75 -12.69 2.66 10.56
N PRO A 76 -12.73 3.95 10.97
CA PRO A 76 -11.73 4.92 10.54
C PRO A 76 -10.34 4.57 11.11
N ASN A 77 -9.31 4.77 10.31
CA ASN A 77 -7.90 4.55 10.68
C ASN A 77 -7.01 5.73 10.25
N LEU A 78 -5.78 5.77 10.76
CA LEU A 78 -4.87 6.90 10.54
C LEU A 78 -3.75 6.62 9.53
N GLY A 79 -3.48 5.35 9.22
CA GLY A 79 -2.29 4.97 8.45
C GLY A 79 -2.18 5.61 7.06
N PRO A 80 -3.24 5.58 6.22
CA PRO A 80 -3.19 6.18 4.89
C PRO A 80 -2.93 7.69 4.93
N GLY A 81 -3.54 8.39 5.88
CA GLY A 81 -3.32 9.83 6.08
C GLY A 81 -1.88 10.16 6.48
N ILE A 82 -1.25 9.34 7.31
CA ILE A 82 0.16 9.51 7.72
C ILE A 82 1.10 9.34 6.51
N LEU A 83 0.87 8.32 5.68
CA LEU A 83 1.67 8.12 4.46
C LEU A 83 1.54 9.30 3.49
N MET A 84 0.31 9.79 3.28
CA MET A 84 0.05 10.96 2.43
C MET A 84 0.75 12.22 2.95
N GLN A 85 0.67 12.50 4.26
CA GLN A 85 1.35 13.64 4.88
C GLN A 85 2.87 13.57 4.77
N ALA A 86 3.43 12.36 4.78
CA ALA A 86 4.85 12.11 4.54
C ALA A 86 5.25 12.18 3.05
N GLY A 87 4.30 12.40 2.15
CA GLY A 87 4.54 12.44 0.70
C GLY A 87 4.81 11.06 0.09
N ILE A 88 4.42 9.98 0.77
CA ILE A 88 4.64 8.60 0.33
C ILE A 88 3.39 8.13 -0.43
N PRO A 89 3.48 7.85 -1.75
CA PRO A 89 2.35 7.32 -2.51
C PRO A 89 1.90 5.97 -1.98
N LEU A 90 0.58 5.78 -1.88
CA LEU A 90 -0.06 4.54 -1.48
C LEU A 90 -0.92 4.02 -2.62
N LEU A 91 -0.67 2.78 -3.03
CA LEU A 91 -1.47 2.04 -4.01
C LEU A 91 -2.10 0.85 -3.30
N ASP A 92 -3.43 0.84 -3.19
CA ASP A 92 -4.18 -0.22 -2.50
C ASP A 92 -4.75 -1.26 -3.46
N SER A 93 -5.29 -2.34 -2.90
CA SER A 93 -6.12 -3.31 -3.62
C SER A 93 -5.43 -3.93 -4.84
N VAL A 94 -4.10 -4.06 -4.84
CA VAL A 94 -3.36 -4.67 -5.97
C VAL A 94 -3.49 -6.21 -6.03
N GLY A 95 -4.19 -6.80 -5.07
CA GLY A 95 -4.36 -8.24 -4.96
C GLY A 95 -3.14 -8.98 -4.41
N LYS A 96 -3.37 -10.18 -3.88
CA LYS A 96 -2.33 -11.00 -3.21
C LYS A 96 -1.41 -11.71 -4.19
N GLU A 97 -1.81 -11.78 -5.45
CA GLU A 97 -1.04 -12.27 -6.59
C GLU A 97 0.26 -11.50 -6.81
N VAL A 98 0.35 -10.24 -6.34
CA VAL A 98 1.60 -9.45 -6.39
C VAL A 98 2.76 -10.18 -5.70
N PHE A 99 2.49 -10.95 -4.64
CA PHE A 99 3.52 -11.71 -3.93
C PHE A 99 4.03 -12.94 -4.71
N ALA A 100 3.25 -13.43 -5.67
CA ALA A 100 3.67 -14.50 -6.57
C ALA A 100 4.33 -13.95 -7.84
N GLY A 101 3.86 -12.80 -8.33
CA GLY A 101 4.34 -12.15 -9.54
C GLY A 101 5.61 -11.30 -9.37
N LEU A 102 5.94 -10.91 -8.13
CA LEU A 102 7.07 -10.03 -7.85
C LEU A 102 8.10 -10.69 -6.93
N ARG A 103 9.34 -10.75 -7.41
CA ARG A 103 10.47 -11.21 -6.60
C ARG A 103 11.03 -10.07 -5.77
N GLU A 104 11.34 -10.35 -4.52
CA GLU A 104 12.03 -9.39 -3.67
C GLU A 104 13.42 -9.01 -4.20
N GLY A 105 13.77 -7.73 -4.08
CA GLY A 105 15.00 -7.16 -4.65
C GLY A 105 14.84 -6.70 -6.09
N THR A 106 13.67 -6.91 -6.70
CA THR A 106 13.38 -6.42 -8.05
C THR A 106 13.20 -4.91 -8.03
N LYS A 107 13.83 -4.21 -8.98
CA LYS A 107 13.60 -2.79 -9.19
C LYS A 107 12.23 -2.59 -9.83
N VAL A 108 11.36 -1.84 -9.17
CA VAL A 108 10.00 -1.54 -9.62
C VAL A 108 9.78 -0.05 -9.80
N ARG A 109 8.82 0.29 -10.63
CA ARG A 109 8.30 1.65 -10.82
C ARG A 109 6.81 1.66 -10.52
N VAL A 110 6.38 2.51 -9.61
CA VAL A 110 4.97 2.75 -9.29
C VAL A 110 4.55 4.05 -9.97
N ASP A 111 3.62 3.97 -10.90
CA ASP A 111 3.14 5.12 -11.67
C ASP A 111 1.62 5.07 -11.79
N GLY A 112 0.97 6.14 -11.34
CA GLY A 112 -0.48 6.17 -11.22
C GLY A 112 -1.00 5.01 -10.36
N ASP A 113 -1.78 4.15 -10.99
CA ASP A 113 -2.44 2.97 -10.43
C ASP A 113 -1.68 1.66 -10.71
N THR A 114 -0.50 1.73 -11.32
CA THR A 114 0.17 0.56 -11.89
C THR A 114 1.59 0.38 -11.36
N VAL A 115 1.95 -0.88 -11.08
CA VAL A 115 3.31 -1.29 -10.69
C VAL A 115 3.98 -2.00 -11.86
N TYR A 116 5.17 -1.53 -12.23
CA TYR A 116 5.97 -2.06 -13.34
C TYR A 116 7.28 -2.66 -12.85
N ALA A 117 7.71 -3.77 -13.45
CA ALA A 117 9.10 -4.25 -13.40
C ALA A 117 9.70 -4.16 -14.81
N GLY A 118 10.57 -3.19 -15.03
CA GLY A 118 11.00 -2.82 -16.39
C GLY A 118 9.81 -2.31 -17.20
N THR A 119 9.47 -3.02 -18.28
CA THR A 119 8.30 -2.71 -19.15
C THR A 119 7.08 -3.58 -18.85
N ASN A 120 7.20 -4.57 -17.96
CA ASN A 120 6.10 -5.48 -17.65
C ASN A 120 5.24 -4.94 -16.52
N THR A 121 3.92 -4.93 -16.71
CA THR A 121 2.96 -4.66 -15.64
C THR A 121 2.90 -5.85 -14.69
N ILE A 122 3.10 -5.58 -13.40
CA ILE A 122 3.09 -6.60 -12.34
C ILE A 122 1.75 -6.63 -11.62
N ALA A 123 1.19 -5.45 -11.33
CA ALA A 123 -0.10 -5.32 -10.70
C ALA A 123 -0.70 -3.94 -10.98
N THR A 124 -2.02 -3.83 -10.83
CA THR A 124 -2.80 -2.59 -10.90
C THR A 124 -3.65 -2.50 -9.63
N GLY A 125 -3.91 -1.30 -9.13
CA GLY A 125 -4.71 -1.11 -7.94
C GLY A 125 -5.34 0.27 -7.86
N GLU A 126 -5.62 0.73 -6.65
CA GLU A 126 -6.28 2.00 -6.40
C GLU A 126 -5.29 3.00 -5.80
N LYS A 127 -4.91 3.99 -6.61
CA LYS A 127 -4.05 5.07 -6.12
C LYS A 127 -4.80 5.90 -5.10
N GLN A 128 -4.30 5.92 -3.87
CA GLN A 128 -4.88 6.75 -2.83
C GLN A 128 -4.50 8.22 -3.03
N THR A 129 -5.49 9.07 -2.82
CA THR A 129 -5.43 10.53 -2.86
C THR A 129 -6.09 11.07 -1.60
N GLU A 130 -5.87 12.34 -1.27
CA GLU A 130 -6.55 12.98 -0.13
C GLU A 130 -8.07 12.84 -0.24
N SER A 131 -8.63 12.99 -1.44
CA SER A 131 -10.08 12.86 -1.66
C SER A 131 -10.56 11.43 -1.48
N SER A 132 -9.84 10.42 -1.97
CA SER A 132 -10.26 9.02 -1.82
C SER A 132 -10.15 8.56 -0.37
N VAL A 133 -9.09 8.97 0.33
CA VAL A 133 -8.91 8.69 1.76
C VAL A 133 -10.01 9.37 2.58
N ALA A 134 -10.33 10.64 2.32
CA ALA A 134 -11.40 11.35 3.03
C ALA A 134 -12.79 10.71 2.81
N ALA A 135 -13.09 10.28 1.58
CA ALA A 135 -14.32 9.57 1.26
C ALA A 135 -14.40 8.22 2.01
N ALA A 136 -13.34 7.41 1.91
CA ALA A 136 -13.26 6.11 2.58
C ALA A 136 -13.33 6.22 4.11
N MET A 137 -12.76 7.26 4.70
CA MET A 137 -12.86 7.54 6.15
C MET A 137 -14.28 7.91 6.57
N THR A 138 -15.02 8.61 5.71
CA THR A 138 -16.43 8.95 5.96
C THR A 138 -17.29 7.69 5.93
N GLU A 139 -17.08 6.83 4.93
CA GLU A 139 -17.74 5.52 4.85
C GLU A 139 -17.39 4.64 6.06
N ALA A 140 -16.12 4.59 6.45
CA ALA A 140 -15.67 3.80 7.58
C ALA A 140 -16.28 4.26 8.92
N LYS A 141 -16.54 5.56 9.07
CA LYS A 141 -17.26 6.11 10.23
C LYS A 141 -18.73 5.68 10.27
N ALA A 142 -19.38 5.56 9.12
CA ALA A 142 -20.72 5.00 9.03
C ALA A 142 -20.71 3.49 9.37
N GLY A 143 -19.73 2.75 8.82
CA GLY A 143 -19.54 1.32 9.08
C GLY A 143 -19.31 0.97 10.55
N LEU A 144 -18.64 1.85 11.32
CA LEU A 144 -18.42 1.66 12.76
C LEU A 144 -19.74 1.54 13.54
N SER A 145 -20.76 2.32 13.17
CA SER A 145 -22.07 2.26 13.85
C SER A 145 -22.72 0.89 13.64
N THR A 146 -22.69 0.38 12.41
CA THR A 146 -23.16 -0.97 12.06
C THR A 146 -22.40 -2.06 12.82
N GLN A 147 -21.07 -1.92 12.98
CA GLN A 147 -20.26 -2.87 13.73
C GLN A 147 -20.62 -2.89 15.22
N LEU A 148 -20.91 -1.73 15.83
CA LEU A 148 -21.34 -1.64 17.23
C LEU A 148 -22.71 -2.28 17.46
N GLU A 149 -23.66 -2.08 16.54
CA GLU A 149 -24.98 -2.72 16.58
C GLU A 149 -24.86 -4.24 16.47
N ALA A 150 -24.06 -4.72 15.51
CA ALA A 150 -23.81 -6.16 15.33
C ALA A 150 -23.14 -6.77 16.57
N PHE A 151 -22.19 -6.07 17.19
CA PHE A 151 -21.56 -6.52 18.42
C PHE A 151 -22.56 -6.62 19.59
N ALA A 152 -23.43 -5.62 19.75
CA ALA A 152 -24.47 -5.63 20.79
C ALA A 152 -25.47 -6.78 20.57
N ALA A 153 -25.93 -6.98 19.33
CA ALA A 153 -26.85 -8.06 18.97
C ALA A 153 -26.26 -9.45 19.26
N ASN A 154 -25.01 -9.69 18.82
CA ASN A 154 -24.32 -10.95 19.07
C ASN A 154 -24.09 -11.22 20.55
N THR A 155 -23.81 -10.18 21.35
CA THR A 155 -23.62 -10.31 22.80
C THR A 155 -24.93 -10.68 23.51
N MET A 156 -26.06 -10.07 23.12
CA MET A 156 -27.37 -10.43 23.65
C MET A 156 -27.75 -11.87 23.29
N GLU A 157 -27.46 -12.31 22.06
CA GLU A 157 -27.73 -13.68 21.63
C GLU A 157 -26.86 -14.70 22.38
N TYR A 158 -25.58 -14.40 22.61
CA TYR A 158 -24.70 -15.22 23.43
C TYR A 158 -25.20 -15.36 24.88
N MET A 159 -25.58 -14.25 25.54
CA MET A 159 -26.13 -14.29 26.90
C MET A 159 -27.45 -15.06 27.00
N LYS A 160 -28.27 -15.06 25.94
CA LYS A 160 -29.52 -15.82 25.89
C LYS A 160 -29.29 -17.33 25.75
N ARG A 161 -28.23 -17.74 25.04
CA ARG A 161 -27.87 -19.16 24.86
C ARG A 161 -27.21 -19.79 26.09
N GLU A 162 -26.46 -19.04 26.90
CA GLU A 162 -25.87 -19.57 28.15
C GLU A 162 -26.86 -19.73 29.31
N ARG A 163 -28.02 -19.07 29.25
CA ARG A 163 -29.07 -19.19 30.29
C ARG A 163 -30.12 -20.27 29.98
N ALA A 164 -29.99 -20.97 28.86
CA ALA A 164 -30.93 -21.98 28.38
C ALA A 164 -30.43 -23.40 28.68
#